data_AF-A0A352Z6Y0-F1
#
_entry.id   AF-A0A352Z6Y0-F1
#
_cell.length_a   1.000
_cell.length_b   1.000
_cell.length_c   1.000
_cell.angle_alpha   90.00
_cell.angle_beta   90.00
_cell.angle_gamma   90.00
#
_symmetry.space_group_name_H-M   'P 1'
#
loop_
_entity.id
_entity.type
_entity.pdbx_description
1 polymer ?
#
loop_
_entity_poly.entity_id
_entity_poly.type
_entity_poly.pdbx_seq_one_letter_code
_entity_poly.pdbx_strand_id
1 'polypeptide(L)' 'LSLDNKEGLMLEAKDFGLCFATKDQKEGMTAFVEKRKPTYTGE' A
#
# COMPACT_ATOMS: atom_id res chain seq x y z
N LEU A 1 -18.82 2.64 -13.65
CA LEU A 1 -19.04 2.97 -12.23
C LEU A 1 -18.84 4.47 -12.10
N SER A 2 -19.91 5.25 -11.92
CA SER A 2 -19.78 6.70 -11.70
C SER A 2 -19.74 6.92 -10.20
N LEU A 3 -18.53 6.92 -9.63
CA LEU A 3 -18.31 7.26 -8.22
C LEU A 3 -18.27 8.78 -8.11
N ASP A 4 -18.91 9.34 -7.08
CA ASP A 4 -18.70 10.74 -6.74
C ASP A 4 -17.28 10.93 -6.17
N ASN A 5 -16.73 12.15 -6.21
CA ASN A 5 -15.36 12.42 -5.75
C ASN A 5 -15.11 11.96 -4.30
N LYS A 6 -16.08 12.10 -3.40
CA LYS A 6 -15.94 11.67 -2.00
C LYS A 6 -15.93 10.16 -1.89
N GLU A 7 -16.80 9.47 -2.63
CA GLU A 7 -16.80 8.01 -2.71
C GLU A 7 -15.49 7.47 -3.30
N GLY A 8 -14.95 8.12 -4.34
CA GLY A 8 -13.66 7.78 -4.92
C GLY A 8 -12.51 7.90 -3.92
N LEU A 9 -12.46 9.00 -3.16
CA LEU A 9 -11.44 9.21 -2.12
C LEU A 9 -11.55 8.18 -0.99
N MET A 10 -12.77 7.84 -0.56
CA MET A 10 -12.97 6.81 0.47
C MET A 10 -12.57 5.42 -0.02
N LEU A 11 -12.88 5.10 -1.28
CA LEU A 11 -12.48 3.85 -1.91
C LEU A 11 -10.95 3.75 -2.00
N GLU A 12 -10.29 4.79 -2.50
CA GLU A 12 -8.83 4.83 -2.60
C GLU A 12 -8.17 4.69 -1.22
N ALA A 13 -8.66 5.40 -0.20
CA ALA A 13 -8.12 5.30 1.15
C ALA A 13 -8.26 3.87 1.72
N LYS A 14 -9.39 3.22 1.47
CA LYS A 14 -9.62 1.83 1.90
C LYS A 14 -8.67 0.87 1.19
N ASP A 15 -8.59 0.94 -0.13
CA ASP A 15 -7.78 0.03 -0.94
C ASP A 15 -6.29 0.24 -0.68
N PHE A 16 -5.86 1.49 -0.52
CA PHE A 16 -4.51 1.82 -0.09
C PHE A 16 -4.20 1.24 1.30
N GLY A 17 -5.15 1.33 2.24
CA GLY A 17 -5.01 0.73 3.57
C GLY A 17 -4.85 -0.79 3.53
N LEU A 18 -5.48 -1.49 2.60
CA LEU A 18 -5.32 -2.94 2.43
C LEU A 18 -3.88 -3.31 2.03
N CYS A 19 -3.22 -2.49 1.22
CA CYS A 19 -1.83 -2.70 0.84
C CYS A 19 -0.88 -2.68 2.06
N PHE A 20 -1.22 -1.98 3.15
CA PHE A 20 -0.41 -1.92 4.37
C PHE A 20 -0.48 -3.19 5.23
N ALA A 21 -1.38 -4.13 4.88
CA ALA A 21 -1.44 -5.44 5.55
C ALA A 21 -0.42 -6.44 4.98
N THR A 22 0.14 -6.20 3.78
CA THR A 22 1.04 -7.15 3.12
C THR A 22 2.43 -7.15 3.77
N LYS A 23 3.13 -8.28 3.67
CA LYS A 23 4.52 -8.37 4.13
C LYS A 23 5.43 -7.53 3.23
N ASP A 24 5.12 -7.50 1.93
CA ASP A 24 5.85 -6.69 0.95
C ASP A 24 5.81 -5.20 1.26
N GLN A 25 4.68 -4.68 1.76
CA GLN A 25 4.60 -3.28 2.16
C GLN A 25 5.51 -2.98 3.35
N LYS A 26 5.54 -3.88 4.35
CA LYS A 26 6.41 -3.74 5.53
C LYS A 26 7.89 -3.80 5.15
N GLU A 27 8.26 -4.72 4.28
CA GLU A 27 9.62 -4.87 3.76
C GLU A 27 10.05 -3.64 2.93
N GLY A 28 9.19 -3.17 2.02
CA GLY A 28 9.45 -1.95 1.24
C GLY A 28 9.74 -0.74 2.13
N MET A 29 8.92 -0.53 3.16
CA MET A 29 9.10 0.57 4.10
C MET A 29 10.36 0.41 4.97
N THR A 30 10.63 -0.80 5.44
CA THR A 30 11.83 -1.10 6.24
C THR A 30 13.09 -0.87 5.41
N ALA A 31 13.14 -1.43 4.20
CA ALA A 31 14.25 -1.28 3.27
C ALA A 31 14.52 0.19 2.90
N PHE A 32 13.46 1.00 2.75
CA PHE A 32 13.59 2.43 2.49
C PHE A 32 14.28 3.16 3.66
N VAL A 33 13.83 2.93 4.90
CA VAL A 33 14.45 3.52 6.10
C VAL A 33 15.90 3.08 6.26
N GLU A 34 16.18 1.80 6.02
CA GLU A 34 17.51 1.20 6.08
C GLU A 34 18.40 1.51 4.87
N LYS A 35 17.87 2.19 3.84
CA LYS A 35 18.55 2.54 2.58
C LYS A 35 19.14 1.33 1.84
N ARG A 36 18.41 0.22 1.82
CA ARG A 36 18.74 -0.99 1.05
C ARG A 36 17.68 -1.29 0.01
N LYS A 37 17.99 -2.20 -0.91
CA LYS A 37 17.00 -2.69 -1.89
C LYS A 37 16.02 -3.64 -1.18
N PRO A 38 14.70 -3.49 -1.38
CA PRO A 38 13.71 -4.41 -0.83
C PRO A 38 13.69 -5.75 -1.58
N THR A 39 13.27 -6.80 -0.89
CA THR A 39 12.98 -8.12 -1.48
C THR A 39 11.51 -8.47 -1.35
N TYR A 40 10.76 -8.34 -2.44
CA TYR A 40 9.32 -8.66 -2.48
C TYR A 40 9.09 -10.15 -2.77
N THR A 41 8.16 -10.76 -2.03
CA THR A 41 7.80 -12.18 -2.14
C THR A 41 6.35 -12.41 -2.58
N GLY A 42 5.52 -11.36 -2.63
CA GLY A 42 4.10 -11.45 -2.98
C GLY A 42 3.21 -11.99 -1.85
N GLU A 43 3.64 -11.84 -0.59
CA GLU A 43 2.92 -12.30 0.63
C GLU A 43 2.32 -11.16 1.47
#